data_AF-A0A9R0SFR9-F1
#
_entry.id   AF-A0A9R0SFR9-F1
#
_cell.length_a   1.000
_cell.length_b   1.000
_cell.length_c   1.000
_cell.angle_alpha   90.00
_cell.angle_beta   90.00
_cell.angle_gamma   90.00
#
_symmetry.space_group_name_H-M   'P 1'
#
loop_
_entity.id
_entity.type
_entity.pdbx_description
1 polymer ?
#
loop_
_entity_poly.entity_id
_entity_poly.type
_entity_poly.pdbx_seq_one_letter_code
_entity_poly.pdbx_strand_id
1 'polypeptide(L)'
;MGSALETLCGQAVGAGQVDMLGIYIQRSWIICGATALVLAPTYVFAAPILRALHQPAAMSAVAGRYTRWVIPQLFAYAANFPLQKFFQAQSKVWAMTFISGAVLALHVVLNYVFVTRLGHGLFGAAMIGNVTWWIIIVAQFAYLVSGCFPEAWKGFSMLAFSNLAAFVRLSLASAVMLCLELWYYTAVLILVGLLKNAQLEVDIMSVCINYQLWTLMVALGFNAAVRYNR
;
A
#
# COMPACT_ATOMS: atom_id res chain seq x y z
N MET A 1 3.54 0.12 9.08
CA MET A 1 2.60 -0.58 9.99
C MET A 1 2.51 -2.09 9.79
N GLY A 2 2.85 -2.64 8.61
CA GLY A 2 2.66 -4.06 8.30
C GLY A 2 3.19 -5.05 9.35
N SER A 3 4.45 -4.94 9.79
CA SER A 3 5.06 -5.93 10.70
C SER A 3 4.62 -5.78 12.17
N ALA A 4 4.40 -4.56 12.67
CA ALA A 4 3.93 -4.36 14.05
C ALA A 4 2.50 -4.88 14.25
N LEU A 5 1.61 -4.60 13.29
CA LEU A 5 0.24 -5.14 13.32
C LEU A 5 0.24 -6.66 13.18
N GLU A 6 1.10 -7.21 12.32
CA GLU A 6 1.25 -8.66 12.17
C GLU A 6 1.69 -9.33 13.49
N THR A 7 2.68 -8.77 14.18
CA THR A 7 3.11 -9.30 15.49
C THR A 7 2.01 -9.19 16.53
N LEU A 8 1.33 -8.05 16.64
CA LEU A 8 0.25 -7.86 17.62
C LEU A 8 -0.95 -8.76 17.34
N CYS A 9 -1.36 -8.88 16.08
CA CYS A 9 -2.44 -9.81 15.70
C CYS A 9 -2.03 -11.26 15.97
N GLY A 10 -0.80 -11.67 15.63
CA GLY A 10 -0.31 -13.01 15.91
C GLY A 10 -0.25 -13.33 17.41
N GLN A 11 0.22 -12.37 18.24
CA GLN A 11 0.22 -12.50 19.69
C GLN A 11 -1.19 -12.59 20.27
N ALA A 12 -2.11 -11.74 19.80
CA ALA A 12 -3.51 -11.76 20.25
C ALA A 12 -4.21 -13.07 19.89
N VAL A 13 -4.02 -13.58 18.67
CA VAL A 13 -4.53 -14.91 18.28
C VAL A 13 -3.92 -16.01 19.15
N GLY A 14 -2.59 -16.00 19.35
CA GLY A 14 -1.91 -16.99 20.20
C GLY A 14 -2.32 -16.95 21.67
N ALA A 15 -2.76 -15.78 22.16
CA ALA A 15 -3.28 -15.58 23.51
C ALA A 15 -4.81 -15.78 23.63
N GLY A 16 -5.51 -16.17 22.55
CA GLY A 16 -6.97 -16.33 22.51
C GLY A 16 -7.78 -15.03 22.54
N GLN A 17 -7.14 -13.87 22.39
CA GLN A 17 -7.75 -12.54 22.40
C GLN A 17 -8.16 -12.08 21.00
N VAL A 18 -8.97 -12.90 20.32
CA VAL A 18 -9.33 -12.71 18.91
C VAL A 18 -10.14 -11.43 18.68
N ASP A 19 -10.91 -10.99 19.69
CA ASP A 19 -11.70 -9.76 19.68
C ASP A 19 -10.87 -8.48 19.56
N MET A 20 -9.62 -8.51 20.02
CA MET A 20 -8.69 -7.38 19.91
C MET A 20 -8.23 -7.12 18.47
N LEU A 21 -8.35 -8.09 17.55
CA LEU A 21 -7.96 -7.90 16.15
C LEU A 21 -8.77 -6.79 15.48
N GLY A 22 -10.08 -6.73 15.74
CA GLY A 22 -10.96 -5.67 15.24
C GLY A 22 -10.54 -4.28 15.74
N ILE A 23 -10.06 -4.19 16.98
CA ILE A 23 -9.57 -2.94 17.57
C ILE A 23 -8.23 -2.53 16.95
N TYR A 24 -7.32 -3.49 16.74
CA TYR A 24 -6.02 -3.22 16.14
C TYR A 24 -6.11 -2.74 14.69
N ILE A 25 -7.05 -3.26 13.89
CA ILE A 25 -7.24 -2.74 12.53
C ILE A 25 -7.81 -1.34 12.52
N GLN A 26 -8.75 -1.02 13.41
CA GLN A 26 -9.30 0.33 13.51
C GLN A 26 -8.22 1.33 13.94
N ARG A 27 -7.39 0.98 14.94
CA ARG A 27 -6.20 1.77 15.33
C ARG A 27 -5.26 1.99 14.15
N SER A 28 -5.01 0.92 13.39
CA SER A 28 -4.12 0.98 12.23
C SER A 28 -4.68 1.85 11.11
N TRP A 29 -5.99 1.80 10.83
CA TRP A 29 -6.63 2.71 9.87
C TRP A 29 -6.52 4.17 10.30
N ILE A 30 -6.73 4.48 11.58
CA ILE A 30 -6.59 5.84 12.11
C ILE A 30 -5.17 6.35 11.88
N ILE A 31 -4.17 5.56 12.27
CA ILE A 31 -2.76 5.99 12.20
C ILE A 31 -2.26 5.99 10.76
N CYS A 32 -2.57 4.98 9.95
CA CYS A 32 -2.23 4.95 8.52
C CYS A 32 -2.92 6.09 7.76
N GLY A 33 -4.18 6.40 8.06
CA GLY A 33 -4.91 7.51 7.47
C GLY A 33 -4.29 8.86 7.83
N ALA A 34 -3.95 9.08 9.11
CA ALA A 34 -3.24 10.26 9.55
C ALA A 34 -1.85 10.38 8.89
N THR A 35 -1.13 9.27 8.75
CA THR A 35 0.18 9.24 8.07
C THR A 35 0.03 9.56 6.59
N ALA A 36 -0.97 9.00 5.90
CA ALA A 36 -1.28 9.30 4.51
C ALA A 36 -1.60 10.80 4.33
N LEU A 37 -2.35 11.39 5.27
CA LEU A 37 -2.65 12.82 5.25
C LEU A 37 -1.38 13.67 5.41
N VAL A 38 -0.47 13.29 6.31
CA VAL A 38 0.83 13.97 6.48
C VAL A 38 1.72 13.82 5.24
N LEU A 39 1.62 12.70 4.52
CA LEU A 39 2.39 12.45 3.29
C LEU A 39 1.77 13.11 2.05
N ALA A 40 0.47 13.37 2.02
CA ALA A 40 -0.23 13.94 0.86
C ALA A 40 0.38 15.26 0.33
N PRO A 41 0.86 16.20 1.16
CA PRO A 41 1.59 17.37 0.68
C PRO A 41 2.80 17.03 -0.20
N THR A 42 3.53 15.94 0.08
CA THR A 42 4.67 15.55 -0.76
C THR A 42 4.23 15.13 -2.16
N TYR A 43 3.02 14.57 -2.32
CA TYR A 43 2.43 14.24 -3.62
C TYR A 43 1.99 15.51 -4.36
N VAL A 44 1.44 16.49 -3.64
CA VAL A 44 1.03 17.78 -4.21
C VAL A 44 2.25 18.59 -4.69
N PHE A 45 3.32 18.59 -3.90
CA PHE A 45 4.54 19.34 -4.15
C PHE A 45 5.65 18.50 -4.81
N ALA A 46 5.33 17.34 -5.41
CA ALA A 46 6.34 16.46 -5.99
C ALA A 46 7.18 17.14 -7.09
N ALA A 47 6.56 17.94 -7.97
CA ALA A 47 7.29 18.67 -9.01
C ALA A 47 8.34 19.65 -8.45
N PRO A 48 8.00 20.60 -7.53
CA PRO A 48 9.01 21.48 -6.95
C PRO A 48 10.04 20.73 -6.09
N ILE A 49 9.65 19.67 -5.37
CA ILE A 49 10.59 18.84 -4.61
C ILE A 49 11.63 18.20 -5.54
N LEU A 50 11.20 17.57 -6.63
CA LEU A 50 12.11 16.94 -7.60
C LEU A 50 13.02 17.97 -8.28
N ARG A 51 12.52 19.16 -8.58
CA ARG A 51 13.36 20.26 -9.11
C ARG A 51 14.40 20.73 -8.09
N ALA A 52 14.04 20.81 -6.81
CA ALA A 52 14.99 21.13 -5.75
C ALA A 52 16.08 20.05 -5.60
N LEU A 53 15.75 18.80 -5.96
CA LEU A 53 16.68 17.67 -6.09
C LEU A 53 17.38 17.61 -7.45
N HIS A 54 17.39 18.72 -8.20
CA HIS A 54 18.06 18.86 -9.50
C HIS A 54 17.59 17.88 -10.59
N GLN A 55 16.38 17.32 -10.48
CA GLN A 55 15.82 16.45 -11.49
C GLN A 55 15.37 17.25 -12.73
N PRO A 56 15.40 16.67 -13.94
CA PRO A 56 14.98 17.34 -15.16
C PRO A 56 13.57 17.94 -15.07
N ALA A 57 13.40 19.18 -15.55
CA ALA A 57 12.16 19.92 -15.41
C ALA A 57 10.94 19.25 -16.08
N ALA A 58 11.17 18.61 -17.23
CA ALA A 58 10.14 17.87 -17.96
C ALA A 58 9.66 16.63 -17.18
N MET A 59 10.60 15.84 -16.64
CA MET A 59 10.29 14.66 -15.81
C MET A 59 9.56 15.08 -14.54
N SER A 60 10.06 16.12 -13.86
CA SER A 60 9.44 16.66 -12.64
C SER A 60 8.00 17.13 -12.88
N ALA A 61 7.73 17.74 -14.03
CA ALA A 61 6.38 18.19 -14.39
C ALA A 61 5.40 17.03 -14.62
N VAL A 62 5.85 15.96 -15.29
CA VAL A 62 5.04 14.75 -15.49
C VAL A 62 4.78 14.05 -14.15
N ALA A 63 5.84 13.82 -13.36
CA ALA A 63 5.74 13.22 -12.04
C ALA A 63 4.77 13.99 -11.13
N GLY A 64 4.90 15.32 -11.05
CA GLY A 64 4.02 16.13 -10.21
C GLY A 64 2.56 16.20 -10.67
N ARG A 65 2.24 15.97 -11.95
CA ARG A 65 0.84 15.77 -12.37
C ARG A 65 0.34 14.39 -11.94
N TYR A 66 1.14 13.35 -12.20
CA TYR A 66 0.78 11.98 -11.89
C TYR A 66 0.54 11.76 -10.39
N THR A 67 1.45 12.23 -9.53
CA THR A 67 1.34 12.09 -8.07
C THR A 67 0.06 12.72 -7.56
N ARG A 68 -0.34 13.90 -8.06
CA ARG A 68 -1.61 14.53 -7.68
C ARG A 68 -2.83 13.68 -8.06
N TRP A 69 -2.79 13.02 -9.22
CA TRP A 69 -3.87 12.13 -9.65
C TRP A 69 -3.98 10.88 -8.80
N VAL A 70 -2.86 10.35 -8.27
CA VAL A 70 -2.85 9.12 -7.46
C VAL A 70 -2.92 9.37 -5.95
N ILE A 71 -3.25 10.58 -5.49
CA ILE A 71 -3.53 10.85 -4.07
C ILE A 71 -4.61 9.92 -3.50
N PRO A 72 -5.74 9.64 -4.18
CA PRO A 72 -6.73 8.70 -3.64
C PRO A 72 -6.17 7.28 -3.41
N GLN A 73 -5.23 6.84 -4.25
CA GLN A 73 -4.54 5.56 -4.11
C GLN A 73 -3.66 5.51 -2.84
N LEU A 74 -3.07 6.63 -2.41
CA LEU A 74 -2.35 6.71 -1.13
C LEU A 74 -3.25 6.34 0.06
N PHE A 75 -4.50 6.84 0.07
CA PHE A 75 -5.47 6.50 1.11
C PHE A 75 -6.01 5.08 0.97
N ALA A 76 -6.16 4.57 -0.26
CA ALA A 76 -6.49 3.16 -0.47
C ALA A 76 -5.41 2.25 0.12
N TYR A 77 -4.12 2.56 -0.05
CA TYR A 77 -3.04 1.82 0.61
C TYR A 77 -3.14 1.85 2.14
N ALA A 78 -3.42 3.02 2.72
CA ALA A 78 -3.61 3.16 4.15
C ALA A 78 -4.76 2.28 4.70
N ALA A 79 -5.81 2.06 3.91
CA ALA A 79 -6.91 1.16 4.25
C ALA A 79 -6.58 -0.33 4.01
N ASN A 80 -5.85 -0.62 2.92
CA ASN A 80 -5.59 -1.98 2.45
C ASN A 80 -4.63 -2.75 3.34
N PHE A 81 -3.54 -2.10 3.79
CA PHE A 81 -2.51 -2.79 4.57
C PHE A 81 -3.05 -3.38 5.88
N PRO A 82 -3.86 -2.66 6.69
CA PRO A 82 -4.46 -3.25 7.89
C PRO A 82 -5.43 -4.39 7.59
N LEU A 83 -6.26 -4.27 6.55
CA LEU A 83 -7.19 -5.33 6.12
C LEU A 83 -6.42 -6.61 5.77
N GLN A 84 -5.34 -6.48 4.99
CA GLN A 84 -4.54 -7.64 4.63
C GLN A 84 -3.96 -8.34 5.85
N LYS A 85 -3.45 -7.59 6.84
CA LYS A 85 -2.90 -8.18 8.06
C LYS A 85 -3.95 -8.84 8.93
N PHE A 86 -5.17 -8.29 9.00
CA PHE A 86 -6.28 -8.96 9.68
C PHE A 86 -6.61 -10.31 9.05
N PHE A 87 -6.78 -10.36 7.72
CA PHE A 87 -7.10 -11.61 7.06
C PHE A 87 -5.94 -12.61 7.10
N GLN A 88 -4.69 -12.15 7.04
CA GLN A 88 -3.50 -12.99 7.23
C GLN A 88 -3.47 -13.59 8.64
N ALA A 89 -3.74 -12.80 9.68
CA ALA A 89 -3.78 -13.27 11.07
C ALA A 89 -4.92 -14.26 11.34
N GLN A 90 -5.99 -14.19 10.55
CA GLN A 90 -7.15 -15.09 10.62
C GLN A 90 -7.09 -16.26 9.63
N SER A 91 -5.94 -16.46 8.98
CA SER A 91 -5.72 -17.51 7.97
C SER A 91 -6.73 -17.46 6.80
N LYS A 92 -7.27 -16.27 6.46
CA LYS A 92 -8.17 -16.04 5.33
C LYS A 92 -7.45 -15.48 4.10
N VAL A 93 -6.26 -16.01 3.81
CA VAL A 93 -5.41 -15.54 2.70
C VAL A 93 -6.08 -15.75 1.34
N TRP A 94 -6.78 -16.86 1.14
CA TRP A 94 -7.48 -17.17 -0.11
C TRP A 94 -8.53 -16.13 -0.50
N ALA A 95 -9.27 -15.55 0.45
CA ALA A 95 -10.24 -14.51 0.15
C ALA A 95 -9.57 -13.27 -0.46
N MET A 96 -8.43 -12.85 0.10
CA MET A 96 -7.63 -11.76 -0.45
C MET A 96 -7.09 -12.10 -1.83
N THR A 97 -6.63 -13.34 -2.04
CA THR A 97 -6.11 -13.81 -3.33
C THR A 97 -7.17 -13.73 -4.41
N PHE A 98 -8.37 -14.25 -4.16
CA PHE A 98 -9.46 -14.21 -5.14
C PHE A 98 -9.91 -12.78 -5.44
N ILE A 99 -10.09 -11.94 -4.42
CA ILE A 99 -10.46 -10.53 -4.61
C ILE A 99 -9.38 -9.82 -5.44
N SER A 100 -8.12 -9.96 -5.07
CA SER A 100 -7.01 -9.27 -5.75
C SER A 100 -6.83 -9.78 -7.18
N GLY A 101 -6.98 -11.09 -7.41
CA GLY A 101 -6.90 -11.70 -8.75
C GLY A 101 -8.02 -11.23 -9.67
N ALA A 102 -9.26 -11.17 -9.17
CA ALA A 102 -10.40 -10.66 -9.93
C ALA A 102 -10.22 -9.17 -10.28
N VAL A 103 -9.79 -8.35 -9.31
CA VAL A 103 -9.55 -6.93 -9.56
C VAL A 103 -8.35 -6.70 -10.47
N LEU A 104 -7.32 -7.54 -10.42
CA LEU A 104 -6.20 -7.49 -11.36
C LEU A 104 -6.66 -7.74 -12.80
N ALA A 105 -7.48 -8.77 -13.02
CA ALA A 105 -8.05 -9.04 -14.35
C ALA A 105 -8.87 -7.84 -14.86
N LEU A 106 -9.72 -7.27 -13.99
CA LEU A 106 -10.47 -6.05 -14.31
C LEU A 106 -9.53 -4.87 -14.61
N HIS A 107 -8.47 -4.68 -13.82
CA HIS A 107 -7.49 -3.62 -14.01
C HIS A 107 -6.80 -3.71 -15.38
N VAL A 108 -6.41 -4.92 -15.81
CA VAL A 108 -5.82 -5.15 -17.14
C VAL A 108 -6.80 -4.79 -18.25
N VAL A 109 -8.05 -5.27 -18.16
CA VAL A 109 -9.09 -4.97 -19.16
C VAL A 109 -9.37 -3.47 -19.25
N LEU A 110 -9.54 -2.80 -18.10
CA LEU A 110 -9.78 -1.36 -18.06
C LEU A 110 -8.62 -0.58 -18.65
N ASN A 111 -7.36 -0.91 -18.31
CA ASN A 111 -6.20 -0.23 -18.89
C ASN A 111 -6.12 -0.44 -20.40
N TYR A 112 -6.35 -1.66 -20.89
CA TYR A 112 -6.38 -1.92 -22.33
C TYR A 112 -7.43 -1.04 -23.04
N VAL A 113 -8.64 -0.93 -22.49
CA VAL A 113 -9.70 -0.11 -23.07
C VAL A 113 -9.36 1.39 -22.98
N PHE A 114 -9.14 1.92 -21.79
CA PHE A 114 -9.06 3.36 -21.57
C PHE A 114 -7.70 3.95 -21.95
N VAL A 115 -6.59 3.21 -21.75
CA VAL A 115 -5.25 3.71 -22.06
C VAL A 115 -4.90 3.38 -23.50
N THR A 116 -5.02 2.11 -23.92
CA THR A 116 -4.57 1.68 -25.26
C THR A 116 -5.58 2.02 -26.36
N ARG A 117 -6.89 1.75 -26.14
CA ARG A 117 -7.90 1.94 -27.20
C ARG A 117 -8.47 3.36 -27.26
N LEU A 118 -8.75 3.96 -26.11
CA LEU A 118 -9.32 5.32 -26.02
C LEU A 118 -8.26 6.43 -25.92
N GLY A 119 -6.99 6.08 -25.69
CA GLY A 119 -5.89 7.06 -25.72
C GLY A 119 -5.85 8.02 -24.54
N HIS A 120 -6.46 7.71 -23.39
CA HIS A 120 -6.43 8.60 -22.21
C HIS A 120 -5.05 8.69 -21.52
N GLY A 121 -4.07 7.92 -22.00
CA GLY A 121 -2.67 8.00 -21.59
C GLY A 121 -2.48 7.88 -20.06
N LEU A 122 -1.55 8.67 -19.53
CA LEU A 122 -1.14 8.61 -18.13
C LEU A 122 -2.27 9.01 -17.15
N PHE A 123 -3.17 9.90 -17.56
CA PHE A 123 -4.32 10.27 -16.75
C PHE A 123 -5.29 9.09 -16.60
N GLY A 124 -5.60 8.40 -17.70
CA GLY A 124 -6.41 7.19 -17.70
C GLY A 124 -5.83 6.11 -16.78
N ALA A 125 -4.52 5.85 -16.90
CA ALA A 125 -3.82 4.89 -16.06
C ALA A 125 -3.95 5.23 -14.55
N ALA A 126 -3.76 6.50 -14.18
CA ALA A 126 -3.91 6.95 -12.79
C ALA A 126 -5.34 6.75 -12.27
N MET A 127 -6.36 7.09 -13.06
CA MET A 127 -7.76 6.96 -12.65
C MET A 127 -8.17 5.50 -12.49
N ILE A 128 -7.79 4.62 -13.42
CA ILE A 128 -8.05 3.18 -13.32
C ILE A 128 -7.32 2.60 -12.11
N GLY A 129 -6.08 3.03 -11.86
CA GLY A 129 -5.34 2.72 -10.64
C GLY A 129 -6.15 3.04 -9.39
N ASN A 130 -6.61 4.27 -9.24
CA ASN A 130 -7.47 4.68 -8.12
C ASN A 130 -8.71 3.80 -8.00
N VAL A 131 -9.47 3.63 -9.09
CA VAL A 131 -10.73 2.88 -9.10
C VAL A 131 -10.50 1.44 -8.65
N THR A 132 -9.52 0.76 -9.23
CA THR A 132 -9.25 -0.66 -8.93
C THR A 132 -8.75 -0.85 -7.50
N TRP A 133 -7.90 0.03 -6.98
CA TRP A 133 -7.51 0.00 -5.57
C TRP A 133 -8.70 0.16 -4.63
N TRP A 134 -9.62 1.09 -4.92
CA TRP A 134 -10.82 1.26 -4.10
C TRP A 134 -11.80 0.10 -4.23
N ILE A 135 -11.90 -0.56 -5.38
CA ILE A 135 -12.67 -1.81 -5.53
C ILE A 135 -12.11 -2.90 -4.60
N ILE A 136 -10.78 -3.05 -4.51
CA ILE A 136 -10.16 -3.99 -3.55
C ILE A 136 -10.59 -3.66 -2.12
N ILE A 137 -10.52 -2.38 -1.73
CA ILE A 137 -10.92 -1.95 -0.38
C ILE A 137 -12.37 -2.25 -0.09
N VAL A 138 -13.27 -1.90 -1.00
CA VAL A 138 -14.72 -2.13 -0.82
C VAL A 138 -15.01 -3.62 -0.72
N ALA A 139 -14.43 -4.45 -1.59
CA ALA A 139 -14.62 -5.90 -1.57
C ALA A 139 -14.08 -6.55 -0.29
N GLN A 140 -12.88 -6.15 0.14
CA GLN A 140 -12.29 -6.63 1.39
C GLN A 140 -13.08 -6.17 2.62
N PHE A 141 -13.52 -4.92 2.65
CA PHE A 141 -14.34 -4.40 3.75
C PHE A 141 -15.71 -5.08 3.80
N ALA A 142 -16.35 -5.32 2.65
CA ALA A 142 -17.59 -6.10 2.58
C ALA A 142 -17.39 -7.52 3.14
N TYR A 143 -16.26 -8.16 2.83
CA TYR A 143 -15.94 -9.47 3.41
C TYR A 143 -15.70 -9.41 4.93
N LEU A 144 -15.04 -8.37 5.43
CA LEU A 144 -14.86 -8.15 6.87
C LEU A 144 -16.21 -8.06 7.61
N VAL A 145 -17.18 -7.32 7.05
CA VAL A 145 -18.50 -7.09 7.69
C VAL A 145 -19.55 -8.13 7.34
N SER A 146 -19.22 -9.14 6.52
CA SER A 146 -20.15 -10.17 6.03
C SER A 146 -20.69 -11.13 7.08
N GLY A 147 -20.20 -11.04 8.33
CA GLY A 147 -20.52 -12.00 9.40
C GLY A 147 -19.57 -13.20 9.45
N CYS A 148 -18.58 -13.31 8.56
CA CYS A 148 -17.56 -14.36 8.60
C CYS A 148 -16.58 -14.26 9.78
N PHE A 149 -16.60 -13.16 10.54
CA PHE A 149 -15.65 -12.88 11.62
C PHE A 149 -16.33 -12.44 12.94
N PRO A 150 -17.30 -13.21 13.47
CA PRO A 150 -18.13 -12.75 14.59
C PRO A 150 -17.34 -12.49 15.87
N GLU A 151 -16.26 -13.23 16.10
CA GLU A 151 -15.42 -13.07 17.30
C GLU A 151 -14.43 -11.91 17.16
N ALA A 152 -13.87 -11.72 15.96
CA ALA A 152 -12.79 -10.76 15.71
C ALA A 152 -13.27 -9.38 15.29
N TRP A 153 -14.45 -9.29 14.68
CA TRP A 153 -15.05 -8.03 14.21
C TRP A 153 -16.43 -7.84 14.81
N LYS A 154 -16.49 -7.05 15.89
CA LYS A 154 -17.74 -6.66 16.58
C LYS A 154 -18.26 -5.28 16.15
N GLY A 155 -17.76 -4.76 15.02
CA GLY A 155 -18.05 -3.42 14.54
C GLY A 155 -17.08 -2.34 15.08
N PHE A 156 -17.42 -1.09 14.82
CA PHE A 156 -16.62 0.06 15.23
C PHE A 156 -16.67 0.27 16.74
N SER A 157 -15.53 0.63 17.33
CA SER A 157 -15.39 0.81 18.77
C SER A 157 -14.56 2.03 19.12
N MET A 158 -14.98 2.78 20.14
CA MET A 158 -14.22 3.92 20.68
C MET A 158 -12.89 3.49 21.31
N LEU A 159 -12.71 2.20 21.62
CA LEU A 159 -11.43 1.65 22.07
C LEU A 159 -10.34 1.76 20.99
N ALA A 160 -10.72 1.96 19.73
CA ALA A 160 -9.77 2.25 18.66
C ALA A 160 -9.00 3.57 18.87
N PHE A 161 -9.52 4.51 19.66
CA PHE A 161 -8.85 5.77 19.94
C PHE A 161 -7.97 5.72 21.20
N SER A 162 -8.04 4.64 21.97
CA SER A 162 -7.23 4.49 23.18
C SER A 162 -5.83 3.95 22.85
N ASN A 163 -4.84 4.39 23.63
CA ASN A 163 -3.46 3.91 23.59
C ASN A 163 -2.77 4.01 22.20
N LEU A 164 -3.17 4.99 21.39
CA LEU A 164 -2.61 5.21 20.05
C LEU A 164 -1.11 5.51 20.12
N ALA A 165 -0.63 6.28 21.10
CA ALA A 165 0.78 6.63 21.23
C ALA A 165 1.70 5.41 21.39
N ALA A 166 1.33 4.43 22.22
CA ALA A 166 2.10 3.20 22.37
C ALA A 166 2.09 2.37 21.07
N PHE A 167 0.93 2.31 20.40
CA PHE A 167 0.78 1.61 19.12
C PHE A 167 1.62 2.26 18.01
N VAL A 168 1.67 3.59 17.96
CA VAL A 168 2.53 4.37 17.06
C VAL A 168 3.99 4.07 17.36
N ARG A 169 4.42 4.08 18.63
CA ARG A 169 5.82 3.81 18.99
C ARG A 169 6.29 2.44 18.50
N LEU A 170 5.47 1.40 18.68
CA LEU A 170 5.78 0.06 18.18
C LEU A 170 5.79 0.03 16.64
N SER A 171 4.83 0.69 16.02
CA SER A 171 4.70 0.76 14.56
C SER A 171 5.81 1.56 13.89
N LEU A 172 6.38 2.55 14.58
CA LEU A 172 7.42 3.43 14.05
C LEU A 172 8.72 2.67 13.83
N ALA A 173 9.16 1.83 14.78
CA ALA A 173 10.38 1.03 14.62
C ALA A 173 10.30 0.13 13.37
N SER A 174 9.16 -0.55 13.23
CA SER A 174 8.84 -1.36 12.05
C SER A 174 8.77 -0.55 10.75
N ALA A 175 8.18 0.66 10.81
CA ALA A 175 8.08 1.53 9.65
C ALA A 175 9.45 2.05 9.21
N VAL A 176 10.31 2.47 10.13
CA VAL A 176 11.67 2.96 9.83
C VAL A 176 12.50 1.88 9.14
N MET A 177 12.45 0.64 9.62
CA MET A 177 13.18 -0.48 9.00
C MET A 177 12.77 -0.66 7.53
N LEU A 178 11.47 -0.76 7.26
CA LEU A 178 10.95 -0.91 5.89
C LEU A 178 11.21 0.33 5.03
N CYS A 179 11.11 1.53 5.62
CA CYS A 179 11.45 2.77 4.93
C CYS A 179 12.91 2.78 4.51
N LEU A 180 13.85 2.39 5.38
CA LEU A 180 15.27 2.33 5.03
C LEU A 180 15.54 1.33 3.90
N GLU A 181 14.87 0.18 3.92
CA GLU A 181 14.95 -0.84 2.87
C GLU A 181 14.46 -0.30 1.51
N LEU A 182 13.35 0.45 1.49
CA LEU A 182 12.74 0.97 0.26
C LEU A 182 13.33 2.31 -0.20
N TRP A 183 13.74 3.18 0.72
CA TRP A 183 14.27 4.50 0.41
C TRP A 183 15.65 4.43 -0.23
N TYR A 184 16.42 3.37 0.02
CA TYR A 184 17.65 3.13 -0.72
C TYR A 184 17.41 3.12 -2.24
N TYR A 185 16.38 2.41 -2.73
CA TYR A 185 16.03 2.40 -4.16
C TYR A 185 15.64 3.79 -4.67
N THR A 186 14.94 4.57 -3.85
CA THR A 186 14.53 5.93 -4.20
C THR A 186 15.73 6.87 -4.28
N ALA A 187 16.68 6.74 -3.35
CA ALA A 187 17.93 7.50 -3.36
C ALA A 187 18.76 7.19 -4.61
N VAL A 188 18.87 5.91 -4.98
CA VAL A 188 19.53 5.49 -6.23
C VAL A 188 18.84 6.11 -7.44
N LEU A 189 17.50 6.08 -7.53
CA LEU A 189 16.76 6.71 -8.63
C LEU A 189 17.02 8.22 -8.74
N ILE A 190 17.05 8.94 -7.61
CA ILE A 190 17.37 10.37 -7.60
C ILE A 190 18.79 10.63 -8.11
N LEU A 191 19.77 9.84 -7.66
CA LEU A 191 21.17 9.96 -8.10
C LEU A 191 21.33 9.66 -9.59
N VAL A 192 20.67 8.63 -10.09
CA VAL A 192 20.64 8.28 -11.52
C VAL A 192 20.04 9.41 -12.36
N GLY A 193 19.02 10.11 -11.83
CA GLY A 193 18.43 11.28 -12.46
C GLY A 193 19.33 12.52 -12.57
N LEU A 194 20.55 12.48 -11.99
CA LEU A 194 21.56 13.53 -12.13
C LEU A 194 22.58 13.25 -13.24
N LEU A 195 22.50 12.10 -13.90
CA LEU A 195 23.41 11.73 -14.99
C LEU A 195 23.11 12.52 -16.28
N LYS A 196 24.10 12.59 -17.19
CA LYS A 196 24.01 13.37 -18.44
C LYS A 196 22.78 12.98 -19.29
N ASN A 197 22.44 11.70 -19.34
CA ASN A 197 21.25 11.17 -20.01
C ASN A 197 20.18 10.73 -19.01
N ALA A 198 19.86 11.58 -18.03
CA ALA A 198 18.98 11.29 -16.90
C ALA A 198 17.70 10.52 -17.25
N GLN A 199 17.02 10.88 -18.34
CA GLN A 199 15.79 10.18 -18.76
C GLN A 199 16.06 8.70 -19.09
N LEU A 200 17.03 8.43 -19.95
CA LEU A 200 17.37 7.07 -20.37
C LEU A 200 17.84 6.22 -19.17
N GLU A 201 18.71 6.80 -18.33
CA GLU A 201 19.26 6.09 -17.18
C GLU A 201 18.19 5.79 -16.12
N VAL A 202 17.28 6.74 -15.86
CA VAL A 202 16.14 6.51 -14.96
C VAL A 202 15.18 5.46 -15.53
N ASP A 203 14.94 5.47 -16.85
CA ASP A 203 14.09 4.47 -17.50
C ASP A 203 14.68 3.05 -17.36
N ILE A 204 15.98 2.89 -17.61
CA ILE A 204 16.70 1.61 -17.41
C ILE A 204 16.64 1.17 -15.94
N MET A 205 16.96 2.07 -15.02
CA MET A 205 16.93 1.78 -13.58
C MET A 205 15.53 1.39 -13.11
N SER A 206 14.49 2.06 -13.62
CA SER A 206 13.09 1.73 -13.34
C SER A 206 12.74 0.31 -13.76
N VAL A 207 13.17 -0.13 -14.96
CA VAL A 207 12.95 -1.51 -15.40
C VAL A 207 13.65 -2.51 -14.46
N CYS A 208 14.92 -2.27 -14.12
CA CYS A 208 15.68 -3.15 -13.21
C CYS A 208 15.03 -3.28 -11.83
N ILE A 209 14.62 -2.16 -11.22
CA ILE A 209 13.96 -2.15 -9.92
C ILE A 209 12.60 -2.86 -10.00
N ASN A 210 11.84 -2.69 -11.08
CA ASN A 210 10.57 -3.40 -11.25
C ASN A 210 10.78 -4.92 -11.31
N TYR A 211 11.76 -5.42 -12.07
CA TYR A 211 12.08 -6.86 -12.10
C TYR A 211 12.46 -7.39 -10.71
N GLN A 212 13.28 -6.65 -9.96
CA GLN A 212 13.65 -7.01 -8.60
C GLN A 212 12.45 -7.03 -7.63
N LEU A 213 11.52 -6.08 -7.77
CA LEU A 213 10.31 -6.05 -6.95
C LEU A 213 9.40 -7.24 -7.25
N TRP A 214 9.29 -7.66 -8.51
CA TRP A 214 8.49 -8.83 -8.88
C TRP A 214 9.02 -10.11 -8.23
N THR A 215 10.33 -10.35 -8.27
CA THR A 215 10.95 -11.51 -7.62
C THR A 215 10.78 -11.47 -6.10
N LEU A 216 10.90 -10.28 -5.50
CA LEU A 216 10.64 -10.08 -4.08
C LEU A 216 9.18 -10.39 -3.69
N MET A 217 8.20 -9.97 -4.50
CA MET A 217 6.78 -10.22 -4.22
C MET A 217 6.45 -11.72 -4.19
N VAL A 218 7.10 -12.53 -5.04
CA VAL A 218 6.96 -13.99 -5.00
C VAL A 218 7.48 -14.57 -3.68
N ALA A 219 8.66 -14.13 -3.23
CA ALA A 219 9.22 -14.56 -1.95
C ALA A 219 8.34 -14.16 -0.76
N LEU A 220 7.81 -12.93 -0.76
CA LEU A 220 6.86 -12.46 0.27
C LEU A 220 5.56 -13.25 0.24
N GLY A 221 5.06 -13.62 -0.95
CA GLY A 221 3.90 -14.48 -1.14
C GLY A 221 4.08 -15.85 -0.48
N PHE A 222 5.24 -16.50 -0.67
CA PHE A 222 5.55 -17.75 0.01
C PHE A 222 5.65 -17.58 1.53
N ASN A 223 6.26 -16.51 2.04
CA ASN A 223 6.31 -16.25 3.49
C ASN A 223 4.91 -16.10 4.10
N ALA A 224 4.00 -15.40 3.41
CA ALA A 224 2.61 -15.26 3.83
C ALA A 224 1.85 -16.59 3.78
N ALA A 225 2.14 -17.48 2.81
CA ALA A 225 1.49 -18.77 2.66
C ALA A 225 1.97 -19.83 3.67
N VAL A 226 3.28 -19.89 3.99
CA VAL A 226 3.85 -20.92 4.88
C VAL A 226 3.31 -20.84 6.31
N ARG A 227 2.86 -19.67 6.77
CA ARG A 227 2.25 -19.50 8.10
C ARG A 227 0.88 -20.18 8.26
N TYR A 228 0.33 -20.76 7.19
CA TYR A 228 -0.99 -21.39 7.15
C TYR A 228 -1.03 -22.86 7.63
N ASN A 229 0.12 -23.48 7.89
CA ASN A 229 0.22 -24.92 8.23
C ASN A 229 0.42 -25.23 9.73
N ARG A 230 -0.02 -24.36 10.64
CA ARG A 230 -0.06 -24.65 12.09
C ARG A 230 -1.43 -24.42 12.67
#